data_AF-A0A8W8IIP9-F1
#
_entry.id   AF-A0A8W8IIP9-F1
#
_cell.length_a   1.000
_cell.length_b   1.000
_cell.length_c   1.000
_cell.angle_alpha   90.00
_cell.angle_beta   90.00
_cell.angle_gamma   90.00
#
_symmetry.space_group_name_H-M   'P 1'
#
loop_
_entity.id
_entity.type
_entity.pdbx_description
1 polymer ?
#
loop_
_entity_poly.entity_id
_entity_poly.type
_entity_poly.pdbx_seq_one_letter_code
_entity_poly.pdbx_strand_id
1 'polypeptide(L)'
;FLCTGSRSDGTFLHEFCSLQPDGILAKDLSVREKDILVRLNEKNTLGSLEYNHEGILELFRTLPTLKTISMETYNGKSETFTTVEFLLEGTKEEIIVKENSVMLTAQPPSVEALLYQRGNTSLAYQNGQLALCKSANFLTDCTHHFVVKKTLDEGFYNVYTFQVQKNKSKFLGLNGRKLEIIDGTDEAYIKSFQIEKIKRDSFLKPCGKDDMYVYYNKFKGIYEAVSRADALKDEGFGMIIIPTPCQP
;
A
#
# COMPACT_ATOMS: atom_id res chain seq x y z
N PHE A 1 3.62 -2.42 17.12
CA PHE A 1 3.78 -3.89 17.06
C PHE A 1 4.56 -4.44 18.26
N LEU A 2 5.69 -3.84 18.68
CA LEU A 2 6.39 -4.14 19.94
C LEU A 2 6.20 -3.05 21.02
N CYS A 3 6.14 -3.43 22.30
CA CYS A 3 6.45 -2.57 23.44
C CYS A 3 7.85 -2.90 23.95
N THR A 4 8.54 -1.91 24.54
CA THR A 4 9.86 -2.12 25.13
C THR A 4 9.86 -1.73 26.59
N GLY A 5 10.23 -2.67 27.46
CA GLY A 5 10.49 -2.45 28.88
C GLY A 5 11.99 -2.36 29.14
N SER A 6 12.39 -1.45 30.03
CA SER A 6 13.76 -1.40 30.55
C SER A 6 13.83 -2.20 31.84
N ARG A 7 14.86 -3.04 31.98
CA ARG A 7 15.11 -3.84 33.18
C ARG A 7 16.03 -3.10 34.14
N SER A 8 16.06 -3.55 35.39
CA SER A 8 16.91 -2.97 36.45
C SER A 8 18.41 -3.12 36.15
N ASP A 9 18.78 -4.10 35.34
CA ASP A 9 20.15 -4.34 34.85
C ASP A 9 20.52 -3.45 33.64
N GLY A 10 19.64 -2.54 33.23
CA GLY A 10 19.83 -1.63 32.09
C GLY A 10 19.54 -2.26 30.73
N THR A 11 19.21 -3.54 30.68
CA THR A 11 18.89 -4.24 29.43
C THR A 11 17.44 -4.04 29.00
N PHE A 12 17.17 -4.28 27.73
CA PHE A 12 15.83 -4.14 27.16
C PHE A 12 15.10 -5.47 27.01
N LEU A 13 13.78 -5.41 27.17
CA LEU A 13 12.82 -6.48 26.94
C LEU A 13 11.80 -5.99 25.91
N HIS A 14 11.60 -6.74 24.82
CA HIS A 14 10.63 -6.38 23.78
C HIS A 14 9.48 -7.39 23.74
N GLU A 15 8.26 -6.93 23.95
CA GLU A 15 7.04 -7.74 23.95
C GLU A 15 6.12 -7.35 22.79
N PHE A 16 5.44 -8.31 22.16
CA PHE A 16 4.45 -8.00 21.12
C PHE A 16 3.14 -7.45 21.74
N CYS A 17 2.71 -6.24 21.37
CA CYS A 17 1.60 -5.55 22.05
C CYS A 17 0.43 -5.11 21.15
N SER A 18 0.64 -4.99 19.85
CA SER A 18 -0.41 -4.60 18.90
C SER A 18 -0.11 -5.22 17.56
N LEU A 19 -0.81 -6.31 17.28
CA LEU A 19 -0.79 -6.99 15.98
C LEU A 19 -1.81 -6.28 15.07
N GLN A 20 -1.53 -5.04 14.70
CA GLN A 20 -2.21 -4.52 13.51
C GLN A 20 -1.71 -5.33 12.30
N PRO A 21 -2.60 -5.82 11.42
CA PRO A 21 -2.23 -6.61 10.25
C PRO A 21 -1.18 -5.97 9.34
N ASP A 22 -1.00 -4.65 9.44
CA ASP A 22 -0.21 -3.85 8.51
C ASP A 22 1.16 -3.38 9.07
N GLY A 23 1.55 -3.82 10.28
CA GLY A 23 2.77 -3.33 10.95
C GLY A 23 4.09 -3.94 10.48
N ILE A 24 4.06 -5.16 9.94
CA ILE A 24 5.17 -5.86 9.27
C ILE A 24 4.53 -6.61 8.11
N LEU A 25 4.97 -6.36 6.87
CA LEU A 25 4.47 -7.03 5.66
C LEU A 25 4.99 -8.47 5.61
N ALA A 26 4.50 -9.33 6.51
CA ALA A 26 4.80 -10.74 6.54
C ALA A 26 3.50 -11.51 6.70
N LYS A 27 2.96 -11.99 5.57
CA LYS A 27 1.69 -12.73 5.48
C LYS A 27 1.65 -13.96 6.39
N ASP A 28 2.81 -14.54 6.69
CA ASP A 28 2.97 -15.76 7.47
C ASP A 28 3.52 -15.52 8.89
N LEU A 29 3.75 -14.26 9.30
CA LEU A 29 4.24 -13.95 10.64
C LEU A 29 3.11 -14.04 11.66
N SER A 30 2.97 -15.22 12.26
CA SER A 30 2.08 -15.46 13.40
C SER A 30 2.86 -15.42 14.69
N VAL A 31 2.70 -14.33 15.46
CA VAL A 31 3.27 -14.16 16.81
C VAL A 31 2.14 -13.88 17.80
N ARG A 32 2.27 -14.32 19.05
CA ARG A 32 1.23 -14.08 20.05
C ARG A 32 1.50 -12.77 20.79
N GLU A 33 0.42 -12.11 21.19
CA GLU A 33 0.52 -10.97 22.08
C GLU A 33 1.23 -11.38 23.38
N LYS A 34 2.15 -10.53 23.85
CA LYS A 34 3.04 -10.71 25.00
C LYS A 34 4.10 -11.79 24.84
N ASP A 35 4.27 -12.38 23.66
CA ASP A 35 5.50 -13.11 23.37
C ASP A 35 6.68 -12.12 23.41
N ILE A 36 7.81 -12.60 23.93
CA ILE A 36 9.04 -11.83 24.04
C ILE A 36 9.89 -12.12 22.81
N LEU A 37 10.40 -11.07 22.15
CA LEU A 37 11.40 -11.22 21.11
C LEU A 37 12.75 -11.55 21.74
N VAL A 38 13.29 -12.72 21.41
CA VAL A 38 14.58 -13.20 21.93
C VAL A 38 15.69 -12.84 20.97
N ARG A 39 15.52 -13.26 19.71
CA ARG A 39 16.52 -13.11 18.66
C ARG A 39 15.84 -12.79 17.33
N LEU A 40 16.52 -11.98 16.53
CA LEU A 40 16.13 -11.71 15.15
C LEU A 40 17.36 -11.88 14.24
N ASN A 41 17.29 -12.86 13.34
CA ASN A 41 18.41 -13.48 12.64
C ASN A 41 19.51 -13.91 13.61
N GLU A 42 20.72 -13.39 13.46
CA GLU A 42 21.85 -13.70 14.36
C GLU A 42 21.98 -12.70 15.53
N LYS A 43 21.06 -11.74 15.65
CA LYS A 43 21.13 -10.66 16.64
C LYS A 43 20.28 -10.97 17.86
N ASN A 44 20.93 -11.09 19.02
CA ASN A 44 20.25 -11.22 20.31
C ASN A 44 19.65 -9.88 20.73
N THR A 45 18.34 -9.88 20.98
CA THR A 45 17.57 -8.67 21.31
C THR A 45 17.15 -8.67 22.77
N LEU A 46 16.80 -9.84 23.32
CA LEU A 46 16.54 -10.01 24.74
C LEU A 46 17.81 -9.82 25.56
N GLY A 47 17.75 -8.94 26.56
CA GLY A 47 18.91 -8.68 27.42
C GLY A 47 20.00 -7.85 26.75
N SER A 48 19.71 -7.26 25.59
CA SER A 48 20.66 -6.38 24.91
C SER A 48 20.69 -5.00 25.58
N LEU A 49 21.88 -4.39 25.60
CA LEU A 49 22.10 -2.97 25.93
C LEU A 49 22.05 -2.08 24.68
N GLU A 50 22.17 -2.66 23.49
CA GLU A 50 22.25 -1.96 22.21
C GLU A 50 20.87 -1.72 21.60
N TYR A 51 19.98 -2.71 21.70
CA TYR A 51 18.67 -2.66 21.09
C TYR A 51 17.65 -2.05 22.05
N ASN A 52 17.68 -0.73 22.22
CA ASN A 52 16.58 0.00 22.83
C ASN A 52 15.34 0.00 21.90
N HIS A 53 14.28 0.74 22.27
CA HIS A 53 13.06 0.77 21.46
C HIS A 53 13.29 1.25 20.02
N GLU A 54 14.13 2.26 19.79
CA GLU A 54 14.42 2.76 18.44
C GLU A 54 15.31 1.79 17.67
N GLY A 55 16.36 1.25 18.32
CA GLY A 55 17.28 0.31 17.72
C GLY A 55 16.60 -0.99 17.29
N ILE A 56 15.62 -1.48 18.05
CA ILE A 56 14.86 -2.67 17.63
C ILE A 56 13.97 -2.37 16.43
N LEU A 57 13.35 -1.18 16.36
CA LEU A 57 12.56 -0.78 15.20
C LEU A 57 13.43 -0.64 13.94
N GLU A 58 14.63 -0.06 14.07
CA GLU A 58 15.61 0.00 12.98
C GLU A 58 16.06 -1.39 12.54
N LEU A 59 16.21 -2.32 13.49
CA LEU A 59 16.53 -3.70 13.16
C LEU A 59 15.45 -4.36 12.30
N PHE A 60 14.17 -4.18 12.64
CA PHE A 60 13.07 -4.68 11.80
C PHE A 60 13.03 -3.98 10.42
N ARG A 61 13.34 -2.68 10.36
CA ARG A 61 13.39 -1.91 9.10
C ARG A 61 14.49 -2.37 8.14
N THR A 62 15.56 -2.97 8.66
CA THR A 62 16.74 -3.41 7.88
C THR A 62 16.75 -4.90 7.56
N LEU A 63 15.65 -5.60 7.85
CA LEU A 63 15.51 -7.01 7.55
C LEU A 63 15.56 -7.29 6.03
N PRO A 64 16.25 -8.35 5.60
CA PRO A 64 16.39 -8.66 4.18
C PRO A 64 15.08 -9.18 3.60
N THR A 65 14.62 -8.57 2.50
CA THR A 65 13.35 -8.93 1.83
C THR A 65 13.42 -10.19 0.97
N LEU A 66 14.62 -10.64 0.57
CA LEU A 66 14.85 -11.79 -0.31
C LEU A 66 15.52 -12.98 0.40
N LYS A 67 15.63 -12.93 1.73
CA LYS A 67 16.23 -14.01 2.53
C LYS A 67 15.27 -14.41 3.64
N THR A 68 15.27 -15.71 3.95
CA THR A 68 14.56 -16.23 5.12
C THR A 68 15.07 -15.52 6.36
N ILE A 69 14.14 -14.97 7.12
CA ILE A 69 14.40 -14.35 8.40
C ILE A 69 14.06 -15.38 9.46
N SER A 70 15.00 -15.59 10.38
CA SER A 70 14.80 -16.45 11.53
C SER A 70 14.52 -15.56 12.73
N MET A 71 13.46 -15.82 13.47
CA MET A 71 13.12 -15.08 14.68
C MET A 71 12.82 -16.06 15.79
N GLU A 72 13.39 -15.83 16.96
CA GLU A 72 13.12 -16.62 18.14
C GLU A 72 12.25 -15.80 19.09
N THR A 73 11.14 -16.38 19.52
CA THR A 73 10.25 -15.81 20.52
C THR A 73 10.20 -16.69 21.76
N TYR A 74 9.93 -16.09 22.91
CA TYR A 74 9.71 -16.78 24.17
C TYR A 74 8.33 -16.44 24.72
N ASN A 75 7.54 -17.48 25.00
CA ASN A 75 6.25 -17.32 25.66
C ASN A 75 6.42 -17.52 27.16
N GLY A 76 6.30 -16.44 27.95
CA GLY A 76 6.46 -16.50 29.40
C GLY A 76 5.35 -17.25 30.15
N LYS A 77 4.22 -17.58 29.51
CA LYS A 77 3.14 -18.36 30.14
C LYS A 77 3.33 -19.86 29.96
N SER A 78 3.78 -20.29 28.79
CA SER A 78 4.05 -21.70 28.49
C SER A 78 5.51 -22.09 28.70
N GLU A 79 6.39 -21.13 28.98
CA GLU A 79 7.83 -21.31 29.14
C GLU A 79 8.51 -21.94 27.91
N THR A 80 7.99 -21.66 26.72
CA THR A 80 8.45 -22.26 25.46
C THR A 80 9.15 -21.25 24.57
N PHE A 81 10.31 -21.65 24.04
CA PHE A 81 10.93 -20.99 22.90
C PHE A 81 10.29 -21.45 21.60
N THR A 82 10.15 -20.55 20.64
CA THR A 82 9.64 -20.86 19.30
C THR A 82 10.48 -20.15 18.27
N THR A 83 11.06 -20.93 17.36
CA THR A 83 11.69 -20.38 16.17
C THR A 83 10.62 -20.23 15.09
N VAL A 84 10.42 -18.98 14.67
CA VAL A 84 9.58 -18.60 13.54
C VAL A 84 10.50 -18.25 12.39
N GLU A 85 10.43 -19.02 11.32
CA GLU A 85 11.04 -18.65 10.05
C GLU A 85 9.98 -18.03 9.17
N PHE A 86 10.26 -16.83 8.68
CA PHE A 86 9.36 -16.12 7.79
C PHE A 86 10.17 -15.40 6.71
N LEU A 87 9.53 -15.21 5.58
CA LEU A 87 9.99 -14.24 4.60
C LEU A 87 9.20 -12.97 4.87
N LEU A 88 9.87 -11.83 4.92
CA LEU A 88 9.16 -10.61 4.58
C LEU A 88 8.62 -10.80 3.17
N GLU A 89 7.45 -10.25 2.87
CA GLU A 89 7.07 -10.05 1.47
C GLU A 89 8.06 -9.04 0.87
N GLY A 90 9.27 -9.50 0.54
CA GLY A 90 9.86 -9.11 -0.71
C GLY A 90 8.84 -9.57 -1.74
N THR A 91 8.08 -8.62 -2.28
CA THR A 91 7.81 -8.72 -3.70
C THR A 91 9.16 -9.14 -4.29
N LYS A 92 9.21 -10.30 -4.95
CA LYS A 92 10.06 -10.44 -6.14
C LYS A 92 10.06 -9.09 -6.85
N GLU A 93 10.95 -8.87 -7.80
CA GLU A 93 10.40 -8.26 -8.98
C GLU A 93 9.20 -9.12 -9.45
N GLU A 94 8.00 -8.90 -8.91
CA GLU A 94 6.87 -8.64 -9.76
C GLU A 94 7.17 -7.28 -10.38
N ILE A 95 8.16 -7.27 -11.26
CA ILE A 95 7.83 -6.88 -12.61
C ILE A 95 6.58 -7.71 -12.95
N ILE A 96 5.39 -7.13 -12.76
CA ILE A 96 4.26 -7.53 -13.58
C ILE A 96 4.60 -7.02 -14.99
N VAL A 97 5.55 -7.68 -15.64
CA VAL A 97 5.35 -8.00 -17.04
C VAL A 97 4.48 -9.25 -16.93
N LYS A 98 3.18 -9.13 -17.16
CA LYS A 98 2.43 -10.29 -17.66
C LYS A 98 2.94 -10.59 -19.07
N GLU A 99 4.13 -11.15 -19.13
CA GLU A 99 4.64 -12.00 -20.20
C GLU A 99 5.13 -13.25 -19.48
N ASN A 100 4.18 -14.07 -19.04
CA ASN A 100 4.46 -15.50 -19.10
C ASN A 100 4.76 -15.80 -20.56
N SER A 101 6.03 -16.04 -20.85
CA SER A 101 6.50 -16.53 -22.13
C SER A 101 5.77 -17.83 -22.46
N VAL A 102 4.92 -17.77 -23.49
CA VAL A 102 4.32 -18.87 -24.25
C VAL A 102 3.55 -19.93 -23.44
N MET A 103 2.23 -19.76 -23.36
CA MET A 103 1.38 -20.74 -24.06
C MET A 103 0.80 -20.06 -25.28
N LEU A 104 1.06 -20.66 -26.44
CA LEU A 104 0.08 -20.68 -27.51
C LEU A 104 -1.26 -21.07 -26.89
N THR A 105 -2.11 -20.08 -26.54
CA THR A 105 -3.59 -20.09 -26.49
C THR A 105 -4.16 -19.08 -25.46
N ALA A 106 -4.70 -17.98 -26.00
CA ALA A 106 -5.92 -17.27 -25.60
C ALA A 106 -6.24 -17.04 -24.11
N GLN A 107 -5.70 -15.99 -23.47
CA GLN A 107 -6.47 -15.12 -22.55
C GLN A 107 -5.71 -13.81 -22.15
N PRO A 108 -6.41 -12.65 -22.01
CA PRO A 108 -5.77 -11.33 -21.86
C PRO A 108 -5.47 -10.78 -20.43
N PRO A 109 -4.62 -9.73 -20.27
CA PRO A 109 -4.26 -9.05 -19.00
C PRO A 109 -5.40 -8.38 -18.19
N SER A 110 -5.10 -7.95 -16.96
CA SER A 110 -6.08 -7.40 -15.98
C SER A 110 -5.77 -5.92 -15.67
N VAL A 111 -6.78 -5.06 -15.61
CA VAL A 111 -6.70 -3.59 -15.48
C VAL A 111 -7.61 -3.12 -14.32
N GLU A 112 -7.31 -2.02 -13.61
CA GLU A 112 -8.13 -1.56 -12.47
C GLU A 112 -9.10 -0.45 -12.87
N ALA A 113 -10.36 -0.56 -12.44
CA ALA A 113 -11.37 0.48 -12.55
C ALA A 113 -11.51 1.24 -11.21
N LEU A 114 -11.46 2.57 -11.26
CA LEU A 114 -11.72 3.44 -10.11
C LEU A 114 -13.22 3.79 -10.09
N LEU A 115 -13.98 3.23 -9.15
CA LEU A 115 -15.39 3.51 -8.96
C LEU A 115 -15.62 4.56 -7.87
N TYR A 116 -16.62 5.40 -8.09
CA TYR A 116 -17.19 6.24 -7.05
C TYR A 116 -18.29 5.46 -6.32
N GLN A 117 -18.18 5.33 -4.99
CA GLN A 117 -19.04 4.44 -4.20
C GLN A 117 -20.53 4.86 -4.21
N ARG A 118 -20.86 6.14 -4.42
CA ARG A 118 -22.24 6.65 -4.40
C ARG A 118 -22.77 6.93 -5.79
N GLY A 119 -22.77 5.90 -6.64
CA GLY A 119 -23.40 5.92 -7.95
C GLY A 119 -22.90 4.78 -8.82
N ASN A 120 -23.64 4.47 -9.88
CA ASN A 120 -23.12 3.63 -10.96
C ASN A 120 -22.22 4.49 -11.84
N THR A 121 -21.15 5.10 -11.30
CA THR A 121 -20.21 5.93 -12.06
C THR A 121 -18.75 5.59 -11.76
N SER A 122 -17.95 5.48 -12.81
CA SER A 122 -16.51 5.20 -12.80
C SER A 122 -15.73 6.42 -13.25
N LEU A 123 -14.51 6.61 -12.72
CA LEU A 123 -13.56 7.55 -13.31
C LEU A 123 -13.01 6.94 -14.60
N ALA A 124 -13.04 7.74 -15.66
CA ALA A 124 -12.65 7.34 -17.00
C ALA A 124 -11.77 8.41 -17.66
N TYR A 125 -10.81 7.94 -18.46
CA TYR A 125 -10.14 8.80 -19.44
C TYR A 125 -11.04 8.95 -20.69
N GLN A 126 -11.46 10.17 -21.02
CA GLN A 126 -12.27 10.44 -22.21
C GLN A 126 -11.79 11.72 -22.90
N ASN A 127 -11.48 11.64 -24.20
CA ASN A 127 -11.08 12.80 -25.03
C ASN A 127 -9.96 13.66 -24.42
N GLY A 128 -8.97 13.04 -23.78
CA GLY A 128 -7.86 13.77 -23.15
C GLY A 128 -8.12 14.24 -21.72
N GLN A 129 -9.30 13.97 -21.15
CA GLN A 129 -9.71 14.50 -19.86
C GLN A 129 -10.18 13.40 -18.90
N LEU A 130 -10.18 13.70 -17.60
CA LEU A 130 -10.77 12.87 -16.57
C LEU A 130 -12.26 13.16 -16.49
N ALA A 131 -13.10 12.13 -16.60
CA ALA A 131 -14.55 12.25 -16.53
C ALA A 131 -15.16 11.20 -15.59
N LEU A 132 -16.35 11.50 -15.06
CA LEU A 132 -17.20 10.54 -14.35
C LEU A 132 -18.26 9.99 -15.31
N CYS A 133 -18.19 8.69 -15.58
CA CYS A 133 -19.01 8.04 -16.59
C CYS A 133 -19.83 6.90 -15.99
N LYS A 134 -21.02 6.60 -16.53
CA LYS A 134 -21.89 5.55 -15.96
C LYS A 134 -21.25 4.16 -16.03
N SER A 135 -20.97 3.51 -14.90
CA SER A 135 -20.18 2.28 -14.75
C SER A 135 -20.64 1.10 -15.59
N ALA A 136 -21.94 0.98 -15.89
CA ALA A 136 -22.49 -0.12 -16.67
C ALA A 136 -21.87 -0.27 -18.08
N ASN A 137 -21.32 0.81 -18.65
CA ASN A 137 -20.70 0.78 -19.98
C ASN A 137 -19.17 0.57 -19.93
N PHE A 138 -18.54 0.74 -18.77
CA PHE A 138 -17.08 0.80 -18.65
C PHE A 138 -16.49 -0.36 -17.87
N LEU A 139 -17.28 -1.29 -17.31
CA LEU A 139 -16.72 -2.54 -16.75
C LEU A 139 -16.18 -3.48 -17.84
N THR A 140 -16.54 -3.24 -19.10
CA THR A 140 -16.14 -4.06 -20.26
C THR A 140 -15.29 -3.28 -21.28
N ASP A 141 -15.35 -1.94 -21.27
CA ASP A 141 -14.56 -1.08 -22.15
C ASP A 141 -13.29 -0.59 -21.45
N CYS A 142 -12.21 -1.34 -21.68
CA CYS A 142 -10.88 -1.14 -21.11
C CYS A 142 -10.21 0.14 -21.59
N THR A 143 -10.74 0.76 -22.65
CA THR A 143 -10.10 1.91 -23.27
C THR A 143 -10.12 3.16 -22.40
N HIS A 144 -10.89 3.11 -21.31
CA HIS A 144 -11.10 4.16 -20.35
C HIS A 144 -10.41 3.89 -18.99
N HIS A 145 -9.70 2.77 -18.85
CA HIS A 145 -9.10 2.33 -17.59
C HIS A 145 -7.64 2.75 -17.44
N PHE A 146 -7.16 2.54 -16.21
CA PHE A 146 -5.79 2.83 -15.81
C PHE A 146 -5.03 1.53 -15.56
N VAL A 147 -3.85 1.44 -16.17
CA VAL A 147 -2.82 0.47 -15.78
C VAL A 147 -2.24 0.95 -14.46
N VAL A 148 -2.52 0.22 -13.39
CA VAL A 148 -2.03 0.54 -12.05
C VAL A 148 -0.70 -0.16 -11.83
N LYS A 149 0.35 0.63 -11.55
CA LYS A 149 1.64 0.11 -11.13
C LYS A 149 1.83 0.37 -9.66
N LYS A 150 2.14 -0.68 -8.92
CA LYS A 150 2.52 -0.63 -7.50
C LYS A 150 4.03 -0.74 -7.41
N THR A 151 4.67 0.21 -6.76
CA THR A 151 6.11 0.29 -6.52
C THR A 151 6.38 0.51 -5.04
N LEU A 152 7.57 0.13 -4.57
CA LEU A 152 8.04 0.49 -3.23
C LEU A 152 8.84 1.78 -3.33
N ASP A 153 8.46 2.78 -2.56
CA ASP A 153 9.21 4.02 -2.40
C ASP A 153 9.93 4.00 -1.05
N GLU A 154 11.22 4.32 -1.08
CA GLU A 154 12.18 4.24 0.03
C GLU A 154 12.20 2.88 0.78
N GLY A 155 11.66 1.81 0.18
CA GLY A 155 11.62 0.47 0.78
C GLY A 155 10.51 0.24 1.82
N PHE A 156 9.68 1.25 2.13
CA PHE A 156 8.70 1.17 3.21
C PHE A 156 7.26 1.45 2.78
N TYR A 157 7.04 2.22 1.71
CA TYR A 157 5.71 2.66 1.32
C TYR A 157 5.28 2.09 -0.02
N ASN A 158 4.08 1.51 -0.06
CA ASN A 158 3.44 1.14 -1.31
C ASN A 158 2.98 2.41 -2.02
N VAL A 159 3.60 2.69 -3.16
CA VAL A 159 3.29 3.80 -4.05
C VAL A 159 2.64 3.27 -5.31
N TYR A 160 1.62 3.98 -5.76
CA TYR A 160 0.76 3.60 -6.87
C TYR A 160 0.78 4.70 -7.92
N THR A 161 0.97 4.30 -9.18
CA THR A 161 0.77 5.17 -10.35
C THR A 161 -0.33 4.58 -11.21
N PHE A 162 -1.11 5.46 -11.84
CA PHE A 162 -2.28 5.09 -12.64
C PHE A 162 -2.08 5.61 -14.06
N GLN A 163 -1.52 4.78 -14.94
CA GLN A 163 -1.20 5.13 -16.33
C GLN A 163 -2.41 4.90 -17.22
N VAL A 164 -2.72 5.82 -18.14
CA VAL A 164 -3.81 5.62 -19.10
C VAL A 164 -3.46 4.46 -20.05
N GLN A 165 -4.33 3.45 -20.16
CA GLN A 165 -4.04 2.25 -20.96
C GLN A 165 -3.74 2.56 -22.43
N LYS A 166 -4.57 3.39 -23.06
CA LYS A 166 -4.41 3.78 -24.48
C LYS A 166 -3.29 4.78 -24.73
N ASN A 167 -2.81 5.49 -23.72
CA ASN A 167 -1.81 6.52 -23.88
C ASN A 167 -0.78 6.48 -22.75
N LYS A 168 0.35 5.82 -23.03
CA LYS A 168 1.42 5.59 -22.06
C LYS A 168 2.13 6.88 -21.61
N SER A 169 1.99 8.01 -22.31
CA SER A 169 2.52 9.28 -21.82
C SER A 169 1.61 9.97 -20.81
N LYS A 170 0.38 9.47 -20.60
CA LYS A 170 -0.62 10.10 -19.74
C LYS A 170 -0.88 9.30 -18.47
N PHE A 171 -1.08 10.03 -17.38
CA PHE A 171 -1.29 9.48 -16.04
C PHE A 171 -2.45 10.19 -15.36
N LEU A 172 -3.12 9.51 -14.43
CA LEU A 172 -3.89 10.20 -13.40
C LEU A 172 -2.90 10.87 -12.44
N GLY A 173 -3.12 12.14 -12.13
CA GLY A 173 -2.27 12.86 -11.21
C GLY A 173 -2.89 14.16 -10.72
N LEU A 174 -2.17 14.87 -9.85
CA LEU A 174 -2.56 16.17 -9.36
C LEU A 174 -1.87 17.31 -10.11
N ASN A 175 -2.70 18.23 -10.60
CA ASN A 175 -2.29 19.57 -11.00
C ASN A 175 -2.77 20.56 -9.94
N GLY A 176 -1.84 21.05 -9.12
CA GLY A 176 -2.16 21.77 -7.89
C GLY A 176 -2.95 20.87 -6.93
N ARG A 177 -4.25 21.15 -6.77
CA ARG A 177 -5.17 20.33 -5.94
C ARG A 177 -6.13 19.47 -6.75
N LYS A 178 -6.26 19.67 -8.05
CA LYS A 178 -7.27 18.97 -8.85
C LYS A 178 -6.70 17.64 -9.34
N LEU A 179 -7.48 16.56 -9.22
CA LEU A 179 -7.16 15.29 -9.84
C LEU A 179 -7.58 15.32 -11.31
N GLU A 180 -6.63 15.08 -12.21
CA GLU A 180 -6.86 15.09 -13.64
C GLU A 180 -5.87 14.22 -14.41
N ILE A 181 -5.93 14.28 -15.74
CA ILE A 181 -5.01 13.57 -16.63
C ILE A 181 -3.84 14.49 -16.95
N ILE A 182 -2.65 14.04 -16.59
CA ILE A 182 -1.40 14.80 -16.69
C ILE A 182 -0.42 14.12 -17.64
N ASP A 183 0.60 14.87 -18.08
CA ASP A 183 1.74 14.29 -18.79
C ASP A 183 2.74 13.64 -17.82
N GLY A 184 3.32 12.51 -18.20
CA GLY A 184 4.25 11.76 -17.36
C GLY A 184 5.63 12.41 -17.22
N THR A 185 5.99 13.31 -18.13
CA THR A 185 7.29 14.00 -18.17
C THR A 185 7.32 15.30 -17.37
N ASP A 186 6.17 15.81 -16.95
CA ASP A 186 6.09 17.06 -16.20
C ASP A 186 6.28 16.80 -14.71
N GLU A 187 7.45 17.23 -14.20
CA GLU A 187 7.85 17.04 -12.80
C GLU A 187 7.03 17.89 -11.82
N ALA A 188 6.30 18.91 -12.30
CA ALA A 188 5.47 19.76 -11.44
C ALA A 188 4.23 19.02 -10.91
N TYR A 189 3.85 17.90 -11.54
CA TYR A 189 2.67 17.14 -11.15
C TYR A 189 2.97 15.95 -10.24
N ILE A 190 2.07 15.70 -9.30
CA ILE A 190 2.13 14.49 -8.47
C ILE A 190 1.38 13.36 -9.18
N LYS A 191 2.12 12.34 -9.63
CA LYS A 191 1.58 11.15 -10.33
C LYS A 191 1.55 9.88 -9.48
N SER A 192 2.14 9.97 -8.30
CA SER A 192 2.35 8.86 -7.38
C SER A 192 1.50 9.06 -6.13
N PHE A 193 0.84 7.99 -5.71
CA PHE A 193 -0.08 8.03 -4.58
C PHE A 193 0.17 6.85 -3.64
N GLN A 194 0.04 7.06 -2.34
CA GLN A 194 -0.25 5.97 -1.41
C GLN A 194 -1.76 5.72 -1.37
N ILE A 195 -2.17 4.52 -1.01
CA ILE A 195 -3.58 4.18 -0.84
C ILE A 195 -3.82 3.90 0.64
N GLU A 196 -4.68 4.69 1.26
CA GLU A 196 -5.12 4.46 2.64
C GLU A 196 -6.59 4.02 2.63
N LYS A 197 -6.88 2.87 3.24
CA LYS A 197 -8.26 2.40 3.42
C LYS A 197 -8.80 2.97 4.73
N ILE A 198 -9.83 3.80 4.64
CA ILE A 198 -10.48 4.40 5.80
C ILE A 198 -11.96 4.04 5.75
N LYS A 199 -12.44 3.33 6.78
CA LYS A 199 -13.79 2.75 6.82
C LYS A 199 -14.04 1.84 5.60
N ARG A 200 -14.95 2.23 4.69
CA ARG A 200 -15.33 1.47 3.49
C ARG A 200 -14.70 2.02 2.21
N ASP A 201 -13.89 3.07 2.31
CA ASP A 201 -13.38 3.82 1.18
C ASP A 201 -11.85 3.69 1.06
N SER A 202 -11.36 3.67 -0.17
CA SER A 202 -9.93 3.85 -0.46
C SER A 202 -9.67 5.32 -0.81
N PHE A 203 -8.72 5.95 -0.14
CA PHE A 203 -8.31 7.31 -0.45
C PHE A 203 -6.90 7.32 -1.05
N LEU A 204 -6.72 8.09 -2.12
CA LEU A 204 -5.39 8.33 -2.68
C LEU A 204 -4.74 9.48 -1.92
N LYS A 205 -3.52 9.25 -1.44
CA LYS A 205 -2.68 10.24 -0.76
C LYS A 205 -1.52 10.60 -1.66
N PRO A 206 -1.38 11.85 -2.10
CA PRO A 206 -0.31 12.24 -3.01
C PRO A 206 1.05 12.10 -2.32
N CYS A 207 2.00 11.43 -2.95
CA CYS A 207 3.36 11.30 -2.39
C CYS A 207 3.97 12.68 -2.15
N GLY A 208 4.61 12.86 -1.00
CA GLY A 208 5.17 14.16 -0.56
C GLY A 208 4.13 15.14 0.01
N LYS A 209 2.87 14.71 0.23
CA LYS A 209 1.78 15.51 0.83
C LYS A 209 0.96 14.67 1.83
N ASP A 210 1.57 14.34 2.97
CA ASP A 210 1.06 13.32 3.91
C ASP A 210 -0.32 13.60 4.53
N ASP A 211 -0.71 14.87 4.65
CA ASP A 211 -2.01 15.30 5.21
C ASP A 211 -3.09 15.54 4.14
N MET A 212 -2.81 15.21 2.87
CA MET A 212 -3.72 15.45 1.76
C MET A 212 -4.33 14.15 1.25
N TYR A 213 -5.64 14.20 1.01
CA TYR A 213 -6.44 13.06 0.56
C TYR A 213 -7.28 13.48 -0.64
N VAL A 214 -7.25 12.65 -1.68
CA VAL A 214 -8.09 12.82 -2.87
C VAL A 214 -9.53 12.46 -2.51
N TYR A 215 -10.43 13.42 -2.67
CA TYR A 215 -11.83 13.37 -2.27
C TYR A 215 -12.72 13.86 -3.41
N TYR A 216 -13.93 13.29 -3.53
CA TYR A 216 -14.90 13.76 -4.52
C TYR A 216 -15.71 14.97 -4.03
N ASN A 217 -15.45 16.16 -4.56
CA ASN A 217 -16.29 17.33 -4.30
C ASN A 217 -17.59 17.26 -5.13
N LYS A 218 -18.69 16.83 -4.49
CA LYS A 218 -20.03 16.78 -5.09
C LYS A 218 -20.53 18.12 -5.63
N PHE A 219 -20.20 19.24 -4.97
CA PHE A 219 -20.67 20.57 -5.39
C PHE A 219 -19.99 21.01 -6.69
N LYS A 220 -18.71 20.68 -6.84
CA LYS A 220 -17.92 21.00 -8.04
C LYS A 220 -17.98 19.90 -9.11
N GLY A 221 -18.38 18.68 -8.75
CA GLY A 221 -18.37 17.52 -9.63
C GLY A 221 -16.96 17.04 -10.01
N ILE A 222 -15.96 17.26 -9.15
CA ILE A 222 -14.55 16.92 -9.43
C ILE A 222 -13.91 16.18 -8.26
N TYR A 223 -12.82 15.46 -8.54
CA TYR A 223 -11.90 15.00 -7.51
C TYR A 223 -10.85 16.06 -7.22
N GLU A 224 -10.66 16.37 -5.94
CA GLU A 224 -9.62 17.29 -5.49
C GLU A 224 -8.94 16.79 -4.21
N ALA A 225 -7.69 17.17 -4.02
CA ALA A 225 -6.93 16.92 -2.81
C ALA A 225 -7.31 17.95 -1.75
N VAL A 226 -7.78 17.47 -0.60
CA VAL A 226 -8.16 18.27 0.58
C VAL A 226 -7.47 17.72 1.82
N SER A 227 -7.55 18.45 2.93
CA SER A 227 -7.00 17.98 4.21
C SER A 227 -7.68 16.70 4.67
N ARG A 228 -7.01 15.91 5.52
CA ARG A 228 -7.63 14.73 6.14
C ARG A 228 -8.95 15.05 6.86
N ALA A 229 -9.00 16.18 7.57
CA ALA A 229 -10.18 16.61 8.30
C ALA A 229 -11.38 16.86 7.36
N ASP A 230 -11.12 17.46 6.20
CA ASP A 230 -12.15 17.73 5.20
C ASP A 230 -12.58 16.46 4.45
N ALA A 231 -11.62 15.60 4.08
CA ALA A 231 -11.90 14.37 3.35
C ALA A 231 -12.73 13.37 4.17
N LEU A 232 -12.53 13.35 5.50
CA LEU A 232 -13.18 12.41 6.41
C LEU A 232 -14.44 12.94 7.08
N LYS A 233 -14.86 14.17 6.76
CA LYS A 233 -16.06 14.78 7.33
C LYS A 233 -17.33 14.01 6.95
N ASP A 234 -17.37 13.45 5.74
CA ASP A 234 -18.51 12.69 5.24
C ASP A 234 -18.09 11.34 4.64
N GLU A 235 -18.86 10.27 4.89
CA GLU A 235 -18.59 8.92 4.34
C GLU A 235 -18.96 8.79 2.86
N GLY A 236 -18.26 7.94 2.10
CA GLY A 236 -18.62 7.56 0.73
C GLY A 236 -18.18 8.57 -0.32
N PHE A 237 -17.02 9.18 -0.09
CA PHE A 237 -16.42 10.18 -0.97
C PHE A 237 -14.97 9.87 -1.36
N GLY A 238 -14.43 8.77 -0.82
CA GLY A 238 -13.25 8.14 -1.40
C GLY A 238 -13.62 7.33 -2.66
N MET A 239 -12.73 6.42 -3.03
CA MET A 239 -12.79 5.64 -4.25
C MET A 239 -12.83 4.15 -3.91
N ILE A 240 -13.37 3.36 -4.83
CA ILE A 240 -13.22 1.90 -4.83
C ILE A 240 -12.33 1.55 -6.02
N ILE A 241 -11.33 0.72 -5.80
CA ILE A 241 -10.45 0.22 -6.85
C ILE A 241 -10.86 -1.22 -7.13
N ILE A 242 -11.35 -1.50 -8.34
CA ILE A 242 -11.86 -2.81 -8.73
C ILE A 242 -11.00 -3.41 -9.83
N PRO A 243 -10.43 -4.60 -9.59
CA PRO A 243 -9.76 -5.36 -10.63
C PRO A 243 -10.77 -5.75 -11.70
N THR A 244 -10.51 -5.32 -12.93
CA THR A 244 -11.38 -5.53 -14.09
C THR A 244 -10.59 -6.29 -15.17
N PRO A 245 -11.04 -7.48 -15.60
CA PRO A 245 -10.35 -8.23 -16.64
C PRO A 245 -10.48 -7.47 -17.96
N CYS A 246 -9.35 -7.15 -18.59
CA CYS A 246 -9.35 -6.23 -19.72
C CYS A 246 -8.57 -6.76 -20.91
N GLN A 247 -9.27 -6.90 -22.04
CA GLN A 247 -8.60 -7.33 -23.26
C GLN A 247 -7.62 -6.23 -23.74
N PRO A 248 -6.36 -6.57 -24.07
CA PRO A 248 -5.32 -5.63 -24.45
C PRO A 248 -5.62 -4.97 -25.79
#